data_AF-A0A383VM68-F1
#
_entry.id   AF-A0A383VM68-F1
#
_cell.length_a   1.000
_cell.length_b   1.000
_cell.length_c   1.000
_cell.angle_alpha   90.00
_cell.angle_beta   90.00
_cell.angle_gamma   90.00
#
_symmetry.space_group_name_H-M   'P 1'
#
loop_
_entity.id
_entity.type
_entity.pdbx_description
1 polymer ?
#
loop_
_entity_poly.entity_id
_entity_poly.type
_entity_poly.pdbx_seq_one_letter_code
_entity_poly.pdbx_strand_id
1 'polypeptide(L)'
;MFAGVSARLMFVASNASSNNASVSGGGLGAAADAQLLIDSSVVVWNAAAVHGGGISVEGNAGVAALVNSSIQFNRAKWGAGMSFGASQRLNANLKTGYFVHNLGMYNSEVSPAASDLSILGSSSVSGFAIRLGSDQSVLPVRLNVSGPFGLPCDGQLVQALLNGTQVLGVNRSDSSGVVLMRLIIQQPPGWYKIVFDLVPGEGQKAISTLQPANLSLQVRACIVSEVTPAPDACQACPEGSISLEPHSSSCRDCPPGATCPGGFVIVPLPGMWHSAPESPQVHR
;
A
#
# COMPACT_ATOMS: atom_id res chain seq x y z
N MET A 1 -0.17 33.61 10.87
CA MET A 1 -1.29 34.44 10.32
C MET A 1 -2.41 33.50 9.89
N PHE A 2 -3.69 33.81 10.15
CA PHE A 2 -4.81 32.90 9.90
C PHE A 2 -5.92 33.56 9.07
N ALA A 3 -6.42 32.84 8.06
CA ALA A 3 -7.56 33.26 7.23
C ALA A 3 -8.73 32.29 7.36
N GLY A 4 -9.91 32.83 7.63
CA GLY A 4 -11.16 32.08 7.82
C GLY A 4 -12.14 32.19 6.64
N VAL A 5 -13.40 31.81 6.88
CA VAL A 5 -14.46 31.62 5.88
C VAL A 5 -14.55 32.79 4.88
N SER A 6 -14.50 32.47 3.58
CA SER A 6 -14.63 33.40 2.45
C SER A 6 -13.63 34.57 2.43
N ALA A 7 -12.47 34.42 3.08
CA ALA A 7 -11.41 35.42 3.06
C ALA A 7 -10.37 35.15 1.97
N ARG A 8 -9.84 36.21 1.36
CA ARG A 8 -8.62 36.14 0.55
C ARG A 8 -7.47 36.73 1.34
N LEU A 9 -6.48 35.92 1.69
CA LEU A 9 -5.27 36.37 2.35
C LEU A 9 -4.19 36.62 1.30
N MET A 10 -3.71 37.86 1.23
CA MET A 10 -2.58 38.23 0.39
C MET A 10 -1.35 38.40 1.27
N PHE A 11 -0.34 37.57 1.04
CA PHE A 11 0.95 37.63 1.72
C PHE A 11 2.00 38.00 0.66
N VAL A 12 2.29 39.30 0.55
CA VAL A 12 3.11 39.87 -0.53
C VAL A 12 4.31 40.58 0.06
N ALA A 13 5.50 40.35 -0.47
CA ALA A 13 6.74 40.98 0.00
C ALA A 13 6.92 40.89 1.53
N SER A 14 6.52 39.75 2.12
CA SER A 14 6.36 39.59 3.56
C SER A 14 7.17 38.41 4.10
N ASN A 15 7.44 38.42 5.40
CA ASN A 15 8.16 37.34 6.10
C ASN A 15 7.33 36.79 7.26
N ALA A 16 7.04 35.49 7.24
CA ALA A 16 6.46 34.76 8.35
C ALA A 16 7.55 33.85 8.93
N SER A 17 8.07 34.20 10.11
CA SER A 17 9.17 33.44 10.70
C SER A 17 9.09 33.23 12.20
N SER A 18 9.70 32.13 12.65
CA SER A 18 9.85 31.76 14.06
C SER A 18 8.54 31.65 14.83
N ASN A 19 7.45 31.31 14.13
CA ASN A 19 6.15 31.08 14.76
C ASN A 19 6.01 29.61 15.18
N ASN A 20 5.27 29.36 16.25
CA ASN A 20 4.99 28.01 16.73
C ASN A 20 3.49 27.82 16.93
N ALA A 21 2.93 26.77 16.34
CA ALA A 21 1.54 26.38 16.49
C ALA A 21 1.42 25.03 17.20
N SER A 22 0.41 24.89 18.05
CA SER A 22 0.16 23.64 18.78
C SER A 22 -0.34 22.50 17.89
N VAL A 23 -0.89 22.81 16.71
CA VAL A 23 -1.48 21.79 15.80
C VAL A 23 -1.02 22.00 14.37
N SER A 24 -1.37 23.12 13.75
CA SER A 24 -1.12 23.33 12.33
C SER A 24 -0.85 24.80 11.96
N GLY A 25 -0.20 25.01 10.81
CA GLY A 25 -0.07 26.32 10.19
C GLY A 25 0.83 27.28 10.97
N GLY A 26 2.02 26.81 11.37
CA GLY A 26 2.96 27.58 12.19
C GLY A 26 3.21 28.98 11.63
N GLY A 27 3.53 29.09 10.34
CA GLY A 27 3.64 30.39 9.67
C GLY A 27 2.30 30.94 9.21
N LEU A 28 1.66 30.26 8.26
CA LEU A 28 0.41 30.64 7.62
C LEU A 28 -0.63 29.51 7.75
N GLY A 29 -1.86 29.88 8.10
CA GLY A 29 -3.00 28.98 8.14
C GLY A 29 -4.16 29.51 7.29
N ALA A 30 -4.76 28.64 6.49
CA ALA A 30 -6.02 28.91 5.80
C ALA A 30 -7.01 27.79 6.05
N ALA A 31 -8.26 28.15 6.32
CA ALA A 31 -9.33 27.21 6.62
C ALA A 31 -10.64 27.60 5.93
N ALA A 32 -11.63 26.71 6.02
CA ALA A 32 -12.96 26.87 5.41
C ALA A 32 -12.85 27.13 3.90
N ASP A 33 -13.30 28.27 3.37
CA ASP A 33 -13.24 28.59 1.94
C ASP A 33 -12.16 29.66 1.61
N ALA A 34 -11.19 29.85 2.50
CA ALA A 34 -10.16 30.88 2.34
C ALA A 34 -9.26 30.63 1.12
N GLN A 35 -8.76 31.69 0.51
CA GLN A 35 -7.80 31.63 -0.58
C GLN A 35 -6.48 32.31 -0.18
N LEU A 36 -5.37 31.58 -0.29
CA LEU A 36 -4.02 32.10 -0.08
C LEU A 36 -3.42 32.57 -1.39
N LEU A 37 -2.93 33.81 -1.41
CA LEU A 37 -2.02 34.31 -2.44
C LEU A 37 -0.71 34.69 -1.76
N ILE A 38 0.37 34.03 -2.16
CA ILE A 38 1.70 34.24 -1.60
C ILE A 38 2.61 34.66 -2.76
N ASP A 39 3.17 35.87 -2.65
CA ASP A 39 4.02 36.45 -3.69
C ASP A 39 5.26 37.10 -3.07
N SER A 40 6.43 36.80 -3.62
CA SER A 40 7.69 37.44 -3.27
C SER A 40 7.95 37.42 -1.76
N SER A 41 7.60 36.32 -1.09
CA SER A 41 7.54 36.21 0.37
C SER A 41 8.36 35.04 0.91
N VAL A 42 8.66 35.08 2.20
CA VAL A 42 9.45 34.07 2.91
C VAL A 42 8.63 33.49 4.06
N VAL A 43 8.55 32.15 4.14
CA VAL A 43 7.96 31.41 5.26
C VAL A 43 9.02 30.47 5.83
N VAL A 44 9.63 30.85 6.96
CA VAL A 44 10.86 30.22 7.44
C VAL A 44 10.92 30.00 8.95
N TRP A 45 11.54 28.90 9.40
CA TRP A 45 11.70 28.60 10.84
C TRP A 45 10.39 28.51 11.62
N ASN A 46 9.28 28.19 10.95
CA ASN A 46 8.01 28.00 11.64
C ASN A 46 7.82 26.54 12.03
N ALA A 47 7.11 26.30 13.13
CA ALA A 47 6.86 24.98 13.66
C ALA A 47 5.36 24.75 13.90
N ALA A 48 4.91 23.53 13.63
CA ALA A 48 3.60 23.04 14.05
C ALA A 48 3.75 21.59 14.54
N ALA A 49 2.92 21.16 15.49
CA ALA A 49 3.02 19.79 16.00
C ALA A 49 2.63 18.74 14.96
N VAL A 50 1.62 19.01 14.13
CA VAL A 50 1.00 18.00 13.25
C VAL A 50 1.16 18.35 11.79
N HIS A 51 0.60 19.47 11.31
CA HIS A 51 0.46 19.74 9.87
C HIS A 51 1.02 21.10 9.47
N GLY A 52 1.75 21.20 8.37
CA GLY A 52 1.98 22.50 7.72
C GLY A 52 2.77 23.46 8.61
N GLY A 53 4.01 23.11 8.96
CA GLY A 53 4.86 23.94 9.82
C GLY A 53 5.01 25.34 9.26
N GLY A 54 5.26 25.45 7.96
CA GLY A 54 5.20 26.69 7.20
C GLY A 54 3.75 27.08 6.92
N ILE A 55 3.06 26.27 6.12
CA ILE A 55 1.72 26.59 5.61
C ILE A 55 0.77 25.42 5.83
N SER A 56 -0.36 25.63 6.50
CA SER A 56 -1.46 24.67 6.57
C SER A 56 -2.68 25.18 5.83
N VAL A 57 -3.24 24.34 4.96
CA VAL A 57 -4.44 24.64 4.20
C VAL A 57 -5.48 23.55 4.50
N GLU A 58 -6.57 23.93 5.16
CA GLU A 58 -7.58 23.03 5.72
C GLU A 58 -8.98 23.33 5.19
N GLY A 59 -9.88 22.34 5.30
CA GLY A 59 -11.21 22.43 4.70
C GLY A 59 -11.13 22.64 3.19
N ASN A 60 -12.02 23.47 2.65
CA ASN A 60 -12.11 23.83 1.24
C ASN A 60 -11.18 24.98 0.83
N ALA A 61 -10.24 25.36 1.69
CA ALA A 61 -9.34 26.46 1.40
C ALA A 61 -8.45 26.10 0.21
N GLY A 62 -7.86 27.10 -0.42
CA GLY A 62 -7.02 26.90 -1.59
C GLY A 62 -5.80 27.80 -1.58
N VAL A 63 -4.80 27.40 -2.36
CA VAL A 63 -3.65 28.24 -2.71
C VAL A 63 -3.89 28.75 -4.11
N ALA A 64 -4.35 30.00 -4.21
CA ALA A 64 -4.64 30.65 -5.47
C ALA A 64 -3.35 30.90 -6.28
N ALA A 65 -2.27 31.30 -5.59
CA ALA A 65 -0.95 31.47 -6.18
C ALA A 65 0.17 31.36 -5.14
N LEU A 66 1.30 30.77 -5.54
CA LEU A 66 2.56 30.75 -4.80
C LEU A 66 3.71 31.12 -5.75
N VAL A 67 4.07 32.40 -5.80
CA VAL A 67 4.96 32.97 -6.80
C VAL A 67 6.20 33.56 -6.14
N ASN A 68 7.39 33.29 -6.69
CA ASN A 68 8.67 33.87 -6.25
C ASN A 68 8.88 33.83 -4.73
N SER A 69 8.43 32.78 -4.07
CA SER A 69 8.39 32.69 -2.62
C SER A 69 9.17 31.47 -2.12
N SER A 70 9.80 31.59 -0.95
CA SER A 70 10.59 30.52 -0.34
C SER A 70 9.96 30.01 0.94
N ILE A 71 9.73 28.70 1.02
CA ILE A 71 9.23 28.00 2.21
C ILE A 71 10.33 27.05 2.68
N GLN A 72 11.00 27.39 3.77
CA GLN A 72 12.22 26.68 4.15
C GLN A 72 12.41 26.53 5.65
N PHE A 73 13.13 25.49 6.07
CA PHE A 73 13.45 25.26 7.50
C PHE A 73 12.24 25.24 8.44
N ASN A 74 11.06 24.90 7.93
CA ASN A 74 9.87 24.73 8.76
C ASN A 74 9.80 23.28 9.28
N ARG A 75 9.07 23.07 10.37
CA ARG A 75 8.95 21.75 11.03
C ARG A 75 7.49 21.40 11.29
N ALA A 76 7.07 20.21 10.87
CA ALA A 76 5.82 19.58 11.30
C ALA A 76 5.87 18.07 11.04
N LYS A 77 4.95 17.29 11.60
CA LYS A 77 4.91 15.85 11.33
C LYS A 77 4.59 15.56 9.87
N TRP A 78 3.62 16.26 9.30
CA TRP A 78 3.14 16.13 7.93
C TRP A 78 3.31 17.45 7.20
N GLY A 79 3.95 17.44 6.03
CA GLY A 79 3.99 18.64 5.17
C GLY A 79 4.67 19.81 5.86
N ALA A 80 5.90 19.62 6.33
CA ALA A 80 6.57 20.63 7.15
C ALA A 80 6.68 21.99 6.44
N GLY A 81 6.93 21.99 5.13
CA GLY A 81 6.77 23.19 4.30
C GLY A 81 5.30 23.57 4.14
N MET A 82 4.51 22.69 3.51
CA MET A 82 3.08 22.88 3.29
C MET A 82 2.27 21.60 3.45
N SER A 83 1.10 21.69 4.08
CA SER A 83 0.15 20.59 4.21
C SER A 83 -1.23 20.96 3.67
N PHE A 84 -1.86 20.02 2.98
CA PHE A 84 -3.18 20.15 2.37
C PHE A 84 -4.19 19.19 3.01
N GLY A 85 -5.35 19.72 3.39
CA GLY A 85 -6.51 18.94 3.81
C GLY A 85 -7.26 18.26 2.66
N ALA A 86 -8.27 17.46 2.99
CA ALA A 86 -8.96 16.53 2.09
C ALA A 86 -9.77 17.16 0.92
N SER A 87 -9.94 18.48 0.85
CA SER A 87 -10.83 19.12 -0.13
C SER A 87 -10.23 20.34 -0.84
N GLN A 88 -8.99 20.20 -1.32
CA GLN A 88 -8.18 21.35 -1.74
C GLN A 88 -8.14 21.55 -3.25
N ARG A 89 -8.35 22.79 -3.68
CA ARG A 89 -8.01 23.29 -5.02
C ARG A 89 -6.52 23.62 -5.05
N LEU A 90 -5.67 22.62 -5.25
CA LEU A 90 -4.29 22.88 -5.66
C LEU A 90 -4.33 23.47 -7.08
N ASN A 91 -3.89 24.71 -7.24
CA ASN A 91 -3.62 25.21 -8.58
C ASN A 91 -2.23 24.72 -9.01
N ALA A 92 -2.07 24.30 -10.27
CA ALA A 92 -0.83 23.78 -10.85
C ALA A 92 0.36 24.77 -10.79
N ASN A 93 0.11 26.02 -10.38
CA ASN A 93 1.09 27.08 -10.17
C ASN A 93 1.94 26.95 -8.89
N LEU A 94 1.83 25.86 -8.13
CA LEU A 94 2.81 25.54 -7.07
C LEU A 94 4.25 25.43 -7.59
N LYS A 95 4.44 25.27 -8.90
CA LYS A 95 5.75 25.11 -9.56
C LYS A 95 6.70 26.31 -9.41
N THR A 96 6.26 27.46 -8.89
CA THR A 96 7.10 28.66 -8.70
C THR A 96 7.51 28.91 -7.25
N GLY A 97 7.03 28.13 -6.29
CA GLY A 97 7.47 28.18 -4.90
C GLY A 97 8.70 27.29 -4.67
N TYR A 98 9.67 27.77 -3.90
CA TYR A 98 10.85 27.00 -3.53
C TYR A 98 10.67 26.40 -2.13
N PHE A 99 10.55 25.08 -2.06
CA PHE A 99 10.45 24.32 -0.82
C PHE A 99 11.79 23.61 -0.57
N VAL A 100 12.48 23.96 0.52
CA VAL A 100 13.78 23.34 0.82
C VAL A 100 14.06 23.24 2.31
N HIS A 101 14.76 22.18 2.71
CA HIS A 101 15.23 21.98 4.08
C HIS A 101 14.10 22.02 5.13
N ASN A 102 12.87 21.71 4.74
CA ASN A 102 11.79 21.54 5.68
C ASN A 102 11.95 20.16 6.36
N LEU A 103 11.61 20.08 7.64
CA LEU A 103 11.81 18.91 8.47
C LEU A 103 10.48 18.31 8.87
N GLY A 104 10.04 17.30 8.11
CA GLY A 104 8.85 16.52 8.44
C GLY A 104 9.10 15.03 8.54
N MET A 105 8.23 14.35 9.28
CA MET A 105 8.26 12.90 9.38
C MET A 105 7.78 12.26 8.08
N TYR A 106 6.76 12.86 7.47
CA TYR A 106 6.17 12.43 6.21
C TYR A 106 5.99 13.63 5.29
N ASN A 107 6.33 13.48 4.01
CA ASN A 107 6.19 14.54 2.99
C ASN A 107 6.79 15.88 3.48
N SER A 108 8.10 15.94 3.75
CA SER A 108 8.73 17.11 4.41
C SER A 108 8.43 18.45 3.72
N GLU A 109 8.40 18.47 2.39
CA GLU A 109 8.16 19.69 1.62
C GLU A 109 6.67 19.98 1.46
N VAL A 110 5.92 19.05 0.87
CA VAL A 110 4.49 19.21 0.57
C VAL A 110 3.74 17.91 0.84
N SER A 111 2.77 17.94 1.75
CA SER A 111 1.89 16.81 2.09
C SER A 111 0.49 17.00 1.51
N PRO A 112 0.13 16.31 0.42
CA PRO A 112 -1.24 16.28 -0.08
C PRO A 112 -2.11 15.33 0.76
N ALA A 113 -3.42 15.60 0.81
CA ALA A 113 -4.38 14.61 1.29
C ALA A 113 -4.54 13.49 0.25
N ALA A 114 -4.61 12.24 0.70
CA ALA A 114 -4.81 11.10 -0.19
C ALA A 114 -6.17 11.18 -0.88
N SER A 115 -6.17 10.98 -2.20
CA SER A 115 -7.37 11.01 -3.05
C SER A 115 -7.50 9.79 -3.95
N ASP A 116 -6.44 9.00 -4.10
CA ASP A 116 -6.42 7.76 -4.84
C ASP A 116 -5.64 6.68 -4.07
N LEU A 117 -6.19 5.46 -4.08
CA LEU A 117 -5.54 4.24 -3.63
C LEU A 117 -5.73 3.20 -4.73
N SER A 118 -4.64 2.74 -5.31
CA SER A 118 -4.68 1.84 -6.47
C SER A 118 -3.66 0.72 -6.37
N ILE A 119 -3.95 -0.41 -7.01
CA ILE A 119 -3.02 -1.54 -7.08
C ILE A 119 -2.05 -1.30 -8.24
N LEU A 120 -0.75 -1.41 -7.95
CA LEU A 120 0.30 -1.37 -8.96
C LEU A 120 0.51 -2.78 -9.52
N GLY A 121 -0.13 -3.09 -10.64
CA GLY A 121 -0.06 -4.38 -11.31
C GLY A 121 -1.44 -5.00 -11.53
N SER A 122 -1.50 -6.34 -11.55
CA SER A 122 -2.77 -7.05 -11.73
C SER A 122 -3.65 -6.95 -10.48
N SER A 123 -4.92 -6.60 -10.68
CA SER A 123 -5.96 -6.64 -9.64
C SER A 123 -6.59 -8.02 -9.47
N SER A 124 -6.09 -9.03 -10.19
CA SER A 124 -6.51 -10.43 -10.06
C SER A 124 -5.30 -11.35 -10.02
N VAL A 125 -5.37 -12.35 -9.15
CA VAL A 125 -4.37 -13.41 -9.00
C VAL A 125 -5.10 -14.75 -9.04
N SER A 126 -4.70 -15.62 -9.97
CA SER A 126 -5.24 -16.97 -10.10
C SER A 126 -4.18 -18.03 -9.84
N GLY A 127 -4.63 -19.21 -9.40
CA GLY A 127 -3.73 -20.34 -9.16
C GLY A 127 -2.86 -20.21 -7.91
N PHE A 128 -3.18 -19.31 -6.97
CA PHE A 128 -2.44 -19.17 -5.73
C PHE A 128 -2.56 -20.45 -4.90
N ALA A 129 -1.43 -20.98 -4.44
CA ALA A 129 -1.39 -22.22 -3.68
C ALA A 129 -0.64 -22.01 -2.38
N ILE A 130 -1.23 -22.49 -1.30
CA ILE A 130 -0.63 -22.45 0.03
C ILE A 130 0.17 -23.73 0.18
N ARG A 131 1.47 -23.60 0.41
CA ARG A 131 2.37 -24.76 0.55
C ARG A 131 3.00 -24.81 1.93
N LEU A 132 2.83 -25.94 2.61
CA LEU A 132 3.41 -26.16 3.93
C LEU A 132 4.94 -26.08 3.86
N GLY A 133 5.54 -25.33 4.80
CA GLY A 133 6.99 -25.22 4.92
C GLY A 133 7.68 -24.39 3.82
N SER A 134 6.95 -23.67 2.97
CA SER A 134 7.52 -22.76 1.98
C SER A 134 7.09 -21.32 2.20
N ASP A 135 7.88 -20.38 1.70
CA ASP A 135 7.55 -18.96 1.59
C ASP A 135 6.55 -18.65 0.48
N GLN A 136 6.07 -19.66 -0.26
CA GLN A 136 5.10 -19.50 -1.35
C GLN A 136 3.69 -19.13 -0.88
N SER A 137 3.43 -19.18 0.43
CA SER A 137 2.17 -18.72 1.05
C SER A 137 2.12 -17.20 1.27
N VAL A 138 3.04 -16.45 0.66
CA VAL A 138 3.13 -15.00 0.74
C VAL A 138 2.73 -14.37 -0.60
N LEU A 139 1.69 -13.56 -0.59
CA LEU A 139 1.25 -12.75 -1.72
C LEU A 139 1.88 -11.34 -1.63
N PRO A 140 2.87 -11.01 -2.49
CA PRO A 140 3.39 -9.66 -2.57
C PRO A 140 2.37 -8.75 -3.26
N VAL A 141 2.11 -7.58 -2.69
CA VAL A 141 1.23 -6.56 -3.27
C VAL A 141 1.92 -5.22 -3.25
N ARG A 142 1.82 -4.49 -4.36
CA ARG A 142 2.30 -3.11 -4.47
C ARG A 142 1.07 -2.21 -4.66
N LEU A 143 0.97 -1.15 -3.87
CA LEU A 143 -0.10 -0.17 -3.97
C LEU A 143 0.51 1.20 -4.19
N ASN A 144 -0.27 2.09 -4.78
CA ASN A 144 0.03 3.51 -4.90
C ASN A 144 -0.99 4.29 -4.09
N VAL A 145 -0.51 5.20 -3.25
CA VAL A 145 -1.32 6.17 -2.52
C VAL A 145 -0.92 7.55 -3.01
N SER A 146 -1.86 8.21 -3.69
CA SER A 146 -1.60 9.52 -4.26
C SER A 146 -2.70 10.51 -3.90
N GLY A 147 -2.29 11.77 -3.80
CA GLY A 147 -3.19 12.90 -3.65
C GLY A 147 -3.52 13.53 -5.00
N PRO A 148 -4.11 14.72 -4.99
CA PRO A 148 -4.41 15.49 -6.19
C PRO A 148 -3.18 15.64 -7.10
N PHE A 149 -3.40 15.59 -8.41
CA PHE A 149 -2.35 15.68 -9.43
C PHE A 149 -1.33 14.52 -9.42
N GLY A 150 -1.65 13.40 -8.77
CA GLY A 150 -0.77 12.24 -8.68
C GLY A 150 0.43 12.46 -7.76
N LEU A 151 0.36 13.46 -6.86
CA LEU A 151 1.40 13.70 -5.89
C LEU A 151 1.47 12.54 -4.88
N PRO A 152 2.66 12.02 -4.55
CA PRO A 152 2.80 10.91 -3.63
C PRO A 152 2.40 11.31 -2.21
N CYS A 153 1.61 10.46 -1.55
CA CYS A 153 1.31 10.60 -0.13
C CYS A 153 2.20 9.64 0.66
N ASP A 154 3.22 10.15 1.33
CA ASP A 154 4.11 9.44 2.25
C ASP A 154 3.39 9.13 3.57
N GLY A 155 3.81 8.07 4.25
CA GLY A 155 3.38 7.73 5.60
C GLY A 155 1.93 7.27 5.75
N GLN A 156 1.15 7.15 4.68
CA GLN A 156 -0.25 6.77 4.73
C GLN A 156 -0.38 5.30 5.14
N LEU A 157 -1.17 5.05 6.18
CA LEU A 157 -1.36 3.69 6.68
C LEU A 157 -2.43 2.99 5.84
N VAL A 158 -2.06 1.92 5.15
CA VAL A 158 -2.98 1.08 4.40
C VAL A 158 -3.13 -0.25 5.13
N GLN A 159 -4.37 -0.72 5.26
CA GLN A 159 -4.69 -2.06 5.73
C GLN A 159 -5.17 -2.93 4.57
N ALA A 160 -4.86 -4.23 4.64
CA ALA A 160 -5.42 -5.25 3.76
C ALA A 160 -6.41 -6.11 4.54
N LEU A 161 -7.63 -6.25 4.02
CA LEU A 161 -8.73 -6.99 4.62
C LEU A 161 -9.20 -8.11 3.69
N LEU A 162 -9.15 -9.37 4.15
CA LEU A 162 -9.78 -10.47 3.44
C LEU A 162 -11.30 -10.40 3.62
N ASN A 163 -12.01 -10.42 2.50
CA ASN A 163 -13.47 -10.25 2.38
C ASN A 163 -14.01 -9.03 3.16
N GLY A 164 -13.17 -8.01 3.36
CA GLY A 164 -13.50 -6.79 4.08
C GLY A 164 -13.55 -6.91 5.61
N THR A 165 -13.20 -8.06 6.20
CA THR A 165 -13.37 -8.29 7.65
C THR A 165 -12.08 -8.74 8.36
N GLN A 166 -11.30 -9.64 7.77
CA GLN A 166 -10.11 -10.19 8.41
C GLN A 166 -8.86 -9.42 8.00
N VAL A 167 -8.15 -8.83 8.96
CA VAL A 167 -6.88 -8.12 8.70
C VAL A 167 -5.80 -9.13 8.27
N LEU A 168 -5.27 -8.93 7.06
CA LEU A 168 -4.14 -9.70 6.52
C LEU A 168 -2.80 -9.03 6.76
N GLY A 169 -2.80 -7.70 6.88
CA GLY A 169 -1.59 -6.92 7.07
C GLY A 169 -1.85 -5.43 7.02
N VAL A 170 -0.89 -4.66 7.53
CA VAL A 170 -0.90 -3.21 7.52
C VAL A 170 0.50 -2.73 7.15
N ASN A 171 0.60 -1.74 6.28
CA ASN A 171 1.88 -1.08 6.00
C ASN A 171 1.67 0.40 5.64
N ARG A 172 2.75 1.18 5.66
CA ARG A 172 2.75 2.59 5.27
C ARG A 172 3.30 2.80 3.87
N SER A 173 2.83 3.86 3.21
CA SER A 173 3.46 4.35 2.00
C SER A 173 4.81 4.99 2.31
N ASP A 174 5.74 4.89 1.37
CA ASP A 174 7.01 5.61 1.41
C ASP A 174 6.90 7.00 0.75
N SER A 175 8.02 7.72 0.69
CA SER A 175 8.12 9.04 0.05
C SER A 175 7.69 9.10 -1.43
N SER A 176 7.60 7.95 -2.12
CA SER A 176 7.10 7.83 -3.49
C SER A 176 5.61 7.50 -3.56
N GLY A 177 4.92 7.42 -2.41
CA GLY A 177 3.52 7.05 -2.32
C GLY A 177 3.29 5.54 -2.43
N VAL A 178 4.35 4.73 -2.48
CA VAL A 178 4.24 3.29 -2.72
C VAL A 178 4.12 2.53 -1.40
N VAL A 179 3.19 1.59 -1.34
CA VAL A 179 3.06 0.64 -0.23
C VAL A 179 3.43 -0.75 -0.73
N LEU A 180 4.33 -1.41 -0.01
CA LEU A 180 4.74 -2.79 -0.30
C LEU A 180 4.22 -3.72 0.80
N MET A 181 3.30 -4.61 0.47
CA MET A 181 2.76 -5.59 1.42
C MET A 181 3.19 -7.01 1.08
N ARG A 182 3.35 -7.82 2.12
CA ARG A 182 3.56 -9.27 2.03
C ARG A 182 2.44 -9.93 2.83
N LEU A 183 1.40 -10.37 2.13
CA LEU A 183 0.20 -10.92 2.77
C LEU A 183 0.33 -12.42 2.93
N ILE A 184 0.22 -12.92 4.15
CA ILE A 184 0.18 -14.37 4.41
C ILE A 184 -1.27 -14.80 4.28
N ILE A 185 -1.55 -15.68 3.32
CA ILE A 185 -2.91 -16.19 3.07
C ILE A 185 -2.98 -17.64 3.53
N GLN A 186 -3.95 -17.92 4.39
CA GLN A 186 -4.30 -19.28 4.85
C GLN A 186 -5.81 -19.44 4.69
N GLN A 187 -6.22 -19.97 3.54
CA GLN A 187 -7.61 -20.08 3.13
C GLN A 187 -7.83 -21.34 2.28
N PRO A 188 -8.97 -22.03 2.41
CA PRO A 188 -9.33 -23.12 1.51
C PRO A 188 -9.37 -22.70 0.03
N PRO A 189 -9.42 -23.66 -0.90
CA PRO A 189 -9.64 -23.37 -2.31
C PRO A 189 -10.93 -22.58 -2.54
N GLY A 190 -10.84 -21.50 -3.30
CA GLY A 190 -11.98 -20.61 -3.53
C GLY A 190 -11.60 -19.24 -4.07
N TRP A 191 -12.62 -18.41 -4.26
CA TRP A 191 -12.47 -17.00 -4.65
C TRP A 191 -12.62 -16.10 -3.44
N TYR A 192 -11.67 -15.19 -3.29
CA TYR A 192 -11.58 -14.24 -2.19
C TYR A 192 -11.40 -12.83 -2.74
N LYS A 193 -11.87 -11.85 -1.96
CA LYS A 193 -11.67 -10.43 -2.25
C LYS A 193 -10.78 -9.84 -1.17
N ILE A 194 -9.61 -9.34 -1.53
CA ILE A 194 -8.77 -8.54 -0.63
C ILE A 194 -9.10 -7.08 -0.88
N VAL A 195 -9.52 -6.39 0.17
CA VAL A 195 -9.87 -4.97 0.18
C VAL A 195 -8.72 -4.22 0.83
N PHE A 196 -8.16 -3.24 0.13
CA PHE A 196 -7.17 -2.32 0.67
C PHE A 196 -7.83 -1.00 0.99
N ASP A 197 -7.64 -0.52 2.20
CA ASP A 197 -8.26 0.71 2.67
C ASP A 197 -7.27 1.56 3.47
N LEU A 198 -7.47 2.87 3.46
CA LEU A 198 -6.69 3.78 4.28
C LEU A 198 -7.22 3.78 5.72
N VAL A 199 -6.30 3.59 6.65
CA VAL A 199 -6.57 3.74 8.07
C VAL A 199 -6.07 5.11 8.51
N PRO A 200 -6.87 5.89 9.26
CA PRO A 200 -6.41 7.18 9.78
C PRO A 200 -5.12 7.01 10.58
N GLY A 201 -4.05 7.67 10.14
CA GLY A 201 -2.83 7.80 10.93
C GLY A 201 -3.03 8.77 12.10
N GLU A 202 -2.03 8.82 12.98
CA GLU A 202 -2.03 9.75 14.11
C GLU A 202 -2.07 11.21 13.61
N GLY A 203 -3.12 11.94 14.02
CA GLY A 203 -3.36 13.32 13.59
C GLY A 203 -4.06 13.47 12.24
N GLN A 204 -4.44 12.36 11.58
CA GLN A 204 -5.22 12.37 10.35
C GLN A 204 -6.69 12.09 10.62
N LYS A 205 -7.58 12.66 9.79
CA LYS A 205 -9.01 12.34 9.80
C LYS A 205 -9.29 11.19 8.85
N ALA A 206 -10.35 10.43 9.12
CA ALA A 206 -10.83 9.43 8.18
C ALA A 206 -11.25 10.08 6.85
N ILE A 207 -10.81 9.49 5.74
CA ILE A 207 -11.12 9.95 4.39
C ILE A 207 -12.29 9.10 3.90
N SER A 208 -13.52 9.45 4.31
CA SER A 208 -14.73 8.68 4.00
C SER A 208 -15.10 8.66 2.51
N THR A 209 -14.45 9.50 1.69
CA THR A 209 -14.71 9.62 0.25
C THR A 209 -13.78 8.75 -0.60
N LEU A 210 -12.69 8.22 -0.03
CA LEU A 210 -11.72 7.44 -0.79
C LEU A 210 -12.27 6.04 -1.08
N GLN A 211 -12.21 5.62 -2.34
CA GLN A 211 -12.62 4.27 -2.73
C GLN A 211 -11.54 3.25 -2.35
N PRO A 212 -11.88 2.13 -1.70
CA PRO A 212 -10.94 1.05 -1.44
C PRO A 212 -10.45 0.41 -2.73
N ALA A 213 -9.19 -0.02 -2.76
CA ALA A 213 -8.67 -0.83 -3.85
C ALA A 213 -9.01 -2.31 -3.62
N ASN A 214 -9.40 -3.03 -4.67
CA ASN A 214 -9.87 -4.41 -4.56
C ASN A 214 -9.00 -5.34 -5.40
N LEU A 215 -8.57 -6.45 -4.80
CA LEU A 215 -7.86 -7.54 -5.48
C LEU A 215 -8.69 -8.83 -5.39
N SER A 216 -8.93 -9.47 -6.53
CA SER A 216 -9.53 -10.80 -6.59
C SER A 216 -8.45 -11.88 -6.51
N LEU A 217 -8.58 -12.79 -5.54
CA LEU A 217 -7.65 -13.88 -5.33
C LEU A 217 -8.36 -15.22 -5.50
N GLN A 218 -7.86 -16.07 -6.39
CA GLN A 218 -8.28 -17.47 -6.47
C GLN A 218 -7.22 -18.35 -5.81
N VAL A 219 -7.58 -18.96 -4.69
CA VAL A 219 -6.81 -20.04 -4.09
C VAL A 219 -7.21 -21.33 -4.80
N ARG A 220 -6.24 -22.02 -5.41
CA ARG A 220 -6.49 -23.26 -6.14
C ARG A 220 -6.55 -24.46 -5.19
N ALA A 221 -7.26 -25.49 -5.63
CA ALA A 221 -7.13 -26.82 -5.04
C ALA A 221 -5.73 -27.40 -5.33
N CYS A 222 -5.36 -28.42 -4.55
CA CYS A 222 -4.14 -29.18 -4.80
C CYS A 222 -4.23 -29.86 -6.17
N ILE A 223 -3.10 -29.94 -6.85
CA ILE A 223 -2.99 -30.54 -8.19
C ILE A 223 -2.35 -31.93 -8.09
N VAL A 224 -2.35 -32.68 -9.20
CA VAL A 224 -1.55 -33.91 -9.31
C VAL A 224 -0.12 -33.57 -8.93
N SER A 225 0.56 -34.47 -8.20
CA SER A 225 1.85 -34.27 -7.50
C SER A 225 1.77 -33.67 -6.09
N GLU A 226 0.60 -33.19 -5.67
CA GLU A 226 0.35 -32.65 -4.35
C GLU A 226 -0.70 -33.47 -3.60
N VAL A 227 -0.74 -33.29 -2.29
CA VAL A 227 -1.77 -33.83 -1.38
C VAL A 227 -2.37 -32.69 -0.56
N THR A 228 -3.55 -32.93 0.01
CA THR A 228 -4.31 -31.99 0.83
C THR A 228 -4.20 -32.40 2.31
N PRO A 229 -3.06 -32.18 2.99
CA PRO A 229 -2.89 -32.57 4.39
C PRO A 229 -3.79 -31.76 5.34
N ALA A 230 -4.25 -30.58 4.90
CA ALA A 230 -5.19 -29.71 5.60
C ALA A 230 -6.12 -29.00 4.59
N PRO A 231 -7.30 -28.51 4.99
CA PRO A 231 -8.27 -27.91 4.08
C PRO A 231 -7.78 -26.68 3.30
N ASP A 232 -6.74 -26.01 3.79
CA ASP A 232 -6.18 -24.76 3.29
C ASP A 232 -4.74 -24.90 2.80
N ALA A 233 -4.20 -26.11 2.68
CA ALA A 233 -2.81 -26.31 2.32
C ALA A 233 -2.61 -27.47 1.36
N CYS A 234 -1.64 -27.30 0.47
CA CYS A 234 -1.14 -28.32 -0.44
C CYS A 234 0.29 -28.67 -0.07
N GLN A 235 0.62 -29.95 -0.14
CA GLN A 235 1.97 -30.44 0.08
C GLN A 235 2.42 -31.22 -1.15
N ALA A 236 3.54 -30.81 -1.74
CA ALA A 236 4.17 -31.58 -2.80
C ALA A 236 4.74 -32.88 -2.21
N CYS A 237 4.58 -33.98 -2.93
CA CYS A 237 5.12 -35.25 -2.48
C CYS A 237 6.65 -35.27 -2.54
N PRO A 238 7.34 -35.57 -1.42
CA PRO A 238 8.80 -35.64 -1.39
C PRO A 238 9.34 -36.82 -2.21
N GLU A 239 10.65 -36.85 -2.42
CA GLU A 239 11.36 -37.98 -3.00
C GLU A 239 11.02 -39.30 -2.28
N GLY A 240 10.88 -40.39 -3.05
CA GLY A 240 10.43 -41.69 -2.56
C GLY A 240 8.90 -41.82 -2.46
N SER A 241 8.13 -40.78 -2.77
CA SER A 241 6.66 -40.79 -2.69
C SER A 241 5.99 -40.15 -3.92
N ILE A 242 4.71 -40.45 -4.13
CA ILE A 242 3.89 -39.95 -5.24
C ILE A 242 2.47 -39.55 -4.81
N SER A 243 1.83 -38.68 -5.60
CA SER A 243 0.39 -38.42 -5.56
C SER A 243 -0.19 -38.28 -6.96
N LEU A 244 -1.14 -39.17 -7.27
CA LEU A 244 -1.98 -39.13 -8.46
C LEU A 244 -3.39 -38.59 -8.15
N GLU A 245 -3.74 -38.52 -6.86
CA GLU A 245 -5.06 -38.14 -6.36
C GLU A 245 -4.92 -36.91 -5.44
N PRO A 246 -5.14 -35.69 -5.95
CA PRO A 246 -4.79 -34.45 -5.23
C PRO A 246 -5.55 -34.23 -3.92
N HIS A 247 -6.72 -34.87 -3.79
CA HIS A 247 -7.57 -34.82 -2.61
C HIS A 247 -7.14 -35.79 -1.50
N SER A 248 -6.12 -36.62 -1.75
CA SER A 248 -5.53 -37.49 -0.71
C SER A 248 -4.91 -36.63 0.38
N SER A 249 -4.96 -37.08 1.64
CA SER A 249 -4.34 -36.37 2.77
C SER A 249 -2.84 -36.65 2.93
N SER A 250 -2.32 -37.68 2.25
CA SER A 250 -0.93 -38.12 2.35
C SER A 250 -0.45 -38.70 1.02
N CYS A 251 0.87 -38.62 0.80
CA CYS A 251 1.52 -39.19 -0.37
C CYS A 251 1.61 -40.71 -0.23
N ARG A 252 1.55 -41.41 -1.36
CA ARG A 252 1.76 -42.86 -1.41
C ARG A 252 3.24 -43.16 -1.57
N ASP A 253 3.71 -44.24 -0.96
CA ASP A 253 5.09 -44.71 -1.17
C ASP A 253 5.32 -45.08 -2.63
N CYS A 254 6.58 -44.95 -3.08
CA CYS A 254 6.96 -45.36 -4.43
C CYS A 254 6.69 -46.86 -4.64
N PRO A 255 6.02 -47.24 -5.74
CA PRO A 255 5.76 -48.65 -6.01
C PRO A 255 7.06 -49.45 -6.18
N PRO A 256 7.08 -50.73 -5.78
CA PRO A 256 8.27 -51.56 -5.92
C PRO A 256 8.65 -51.72 -7.39
N GLY A 257 9.95 -51.71 -7.67
CA GLY A 257 10.45 -51.78 -9.05
C GLY A 257 10.52 -50.44 -9.78
N ALA A 258 10.30 -49.33 -9.09
CA ALA A 258 10.48 -47.98 -9.61
C ALA A 258 11.30 -47.09 -8.66
N THR A 259 11.71 -45.94 -9.17
CA THR A 259 12.26 -44.82 -8.40
C THR A 259 11.36 -43.61 -8.61
N CYS A 260 11.06 -42.89 -7.53
CA CYS A 260 10.16 -41.75 -7.55
C CYS A 260 10.92 -40.52 -7.06
N PRO A 261 11.25 -39.55 -7.94
CA PRO A 261 11.93 -38.32 -7.53
C PRO A 261 11.03 -37.38 -6.70
N GLY A 262 9.76 -37.71 -6.55
CA GLY A 262 8.73 -36.91 -5.88
C GLY A 262 7.63 -36.48 -6.84
N GLY A 263 6.60 -35.83 -6.28
CA GLY A 263 5.46 -35.35 -7.03
C GLY A 263 4.57 -36.48 -7.55
N PHE A 264 4.54 -36.68 -8.87
CA PHE A 264 3.70 -37.71 -9.53
C PHE A 264 4.50 -38.65 -10.44
N VAL A 265 5.81 -38.46 -10.50
CA VAL A 265 6.66 -39.15 -11.48
C VAL A 265 7.04 -40.54 -10.95
N ILE A 266 6.80 -41.55 -11.77
CA ILE A 266 7.19 -42.94 -11.51
C ILE A 266 8.18 -43.34 -12.60
N VAL A 267 9.41 -43.66 -12.23
CA VAL A 267 10.44 -44.11 -13.19
C VAL A 267 10.70 -45.60 -12.95
N PRO A 268 10.23 -46.50 -13.84
CA PRO A 268 10.53 -47.92 -13.73
C PRO A 268 12.04 -48.17 -13.72
N LEU A 269 12.49 -49.12 -12.88
CA LEU A 269 13.87 -49.61 -12.90
C LEU A 269 14.15 -50.38 -14.20
N PRO A 270 15.43 -50.58 -14.58
CA PRO A 270 15.79 -51.35 -15.77
C PRO A 270 15.14 -52.75 -15.80
N GLY A 271 14.47 -53.07 -16.91
CA GLY A 271 13.74 -54.33 -17.07
C GLY A 271 12.33 -54.33 -16.47
N MET A 272 11.82 -53.17 -16.04
CA MET A 272 10.44 -52.96 -15.61
C MET A 272 9.75 -51.94 -16.52
N TRP A 273 8.41 -51.93 -16.54
CA TRP A 273 7.60 -51.01 -17.32
C TRP A 273 6.26 -50.70 -16.62
N HIS A 274 5.63 -49.58 -16.96
CA HIS A 274 4.27 -49.25 -16.53
C HIS A 274 3.40 -49.00 -17.76
N SER A 275 2.10 -49.26 -17.67
CA SER A 275 1.18 -49.12 -18.81
C SER A 275 0.95 -47.67 -19.27
N ALA A 276 1.12 -46.69 -18.39
CA ALA A 276 0.97 -45.26 -18.67
C ALA A 276 1.80 -44.42 -17.69
N PRO A 277 2.21 -43.18 -18.04
CA PRO A 277 3.02 -42.31 -17.17
C PRO A 277 2.44 -42.09 -15.75
N GLU A 278 1.12 -42.08 -15.61
CA GLU A 278 0.40 -41.97 -14.34
C GLU A 278 -0.09 -43.33 -13.79
N SER A 279 0.37 -44.46 -14.33
CA SER A 279 -0.01 -45.78 -13.80
C SER A 279 0.76 -46.09 -12.51
N PRO A 280 0.09 -46.32 -11.37
CA PRO A 280 0.77 -46.69 -10.13
C PRO A 280 1.30 -48.14 -10.15
N GLN A 281 1.04 -48.89 -11.23
CA GLN A 281 1.41 -50.30 -11.37
C GLN A 281 2.65 -50.44 -12.23
N VAL A 282 3.67 -51.13 -11.68
CA VAL A 282 4.93 -51.44 -12.37
C VAL A 282 5.01 -52.95 -12.58
N HIS A 283 5.35 -53.34 -13.80
CA HIS A 283 5.43 -54.70 -14.30
C HIS A 283 6.86 -55.05 -14.73
N ARG A 284 7.16 -56.34 -14.86
CA ARG A 284 8.41 -56.86 -15.41
C ARG A 284 8.22 -57.30 -16.87
#